data_AF-A0A7Y5E2J6-F1
#
_entry.id   AF-A0A7Y5E2J6-F1
#
_cell.length_a   1.000
_cell.length_b   1.000
_cell.length_c   1.000
_cell.angle_alpha   90.00
_cell.angle_beta   90.00
_cell.angle_gamma   90.00
#
_symmetry.space_group_name_H-M   'P 1'
#
loop_
_entity.id
_entity.type
_entity.pdbx_description
1 polymer ?
#
loop_
_entity_poly.entity_id
_entity_poly.type
_entity_poly.pdbx_seq_one_letter_code
_entity_poly.pdbx_strand_id
1 'polypeptide(L)'
;MTYRISRVWARARRTEGKGAHVLAAALLFASIGAACKDPKKDPPGPTPSATPSTLASAASTAAAPSASQEPAPTGKGDPAHGKVLMAKYECNRCHDGTGLEAATPDKQCVHCHTDIVDGKFKAQAASLARWKPLVAPLADVPTLTATAKRFSRTYVETFLLEPNDLRPKLVPSMPRLGITRADARDIAAYLVPEEVSDAKPTGDASRGRALLDTKGCGSCHAFTGVAALQGSAIPVTVDQKTMARAQLLAPDLRYTRDRSPVPRIVEWLK
;
A
#
# COMPACT_ATOMS: atom_id res chain seq x y z
N MET A 1 -23.38 -6.80 -59.86
CA MET A 1 -24.40 -6.32 -58.90
C MET A 1 -23.71 -5.40 -57.90
N THR A 2 -23.75 -4.09 -58.12
CA THR A 2 -23.11 -3.06 -57.30
C THR A 2 -24.19 -2.21 -56.65
N TYR A 3 -24.26 -2.20 -55.31
CA TYR A 3 -25.27 -1.43 -54.57
C TYR A 3 -24.59 -0.20 -53.93
N ARG A 4 -24.85 0.97 -54.54
CA ARG A 4 -24.53 2.31 -54.02
C ARG A 4 -25.66 2.74 -53.10
N ILE A 5 -25.37 3.16 -51.86
CA ILE A 5 -26.30 3.97 -51.07
C ILE A 5 -25.60 5.25 -50.61
N SER A 6 -26.20 6.36 -51.02
CA SER A 6 -25.72 7.72 -50.91
C SER A 6 -25.91 8.30 -49.51
N ARG A 7 -24.93 9.11 -49.08
CA ARG A 7 -24.97 9.97 -47.89
C ARG A 7 -25.90 11.16 -48.14
N VAL A 8 -26.85 11.42 -47.24
CA VAL A 8 -27.63 12.66 -47.20
C VAL A 8 -27.08 13.55 -46.09
N TRP A 9 -26.64 14.74 -46.50
CA TRP A 9 -26.27 15.86 -45.65
C TRP A 9 -27.53 16.60 -45.18
N ALA A 10 -27.61 16.95 -43.89
CA ALA A 10 -28.47 18.02 -43.42
C ALA A 10 -27.68 18.97 -42.52
N ARG A 11 -27.59 20.21 -42.99
CA ARG A 11 -26.87 21.36 -42.44
C ARG A 11 -27.86 22.18 -41.61
N ALA A 12 -27.61 22.37 -40.32
CA ALA A 12 -28.33 23.36 -39.51
C ALA A 12 -27.35 24.40 -38.96
N ARG A 13 -27.79 25.65 -39.01
CA ARG A 13 -26.99 26.88 -38.99
C ARG A 13 -26.66 27.36 -37.58
N ARG A 14 -25.51 28.03 -37.50
CA ARG A 14 -25.07 28.98 -36.47
C ARG A 14 -26.11 30.07 -36.21
N THR A 15 -26.27 30.46 -34.95
CA THR A 15 -26.58 31.84 -34.55
C THR A 15 -25.53 32.30 -33.53
N GLU A 16 -24.83 33.36 -33.89
CA GLU A 16 -23.88 34.09 -33.05
C GLU A 16 -24.64 35.18 -32.28
N GLY A 17 -24.28 35.38 -31.02
CA GLY A 17 -24.72 36.52 -30.21
C GLY A 17 -23.53 37.14 -29.49
N LYS A 18 -23.04 38.27 -30.01
CA LYS A 18 -22.24 39.30 -29.31
C LYS A 18 -23.18 39.94 -28.27
N GLY A 19 -22.84 40.37 -27.06
CA GLY A 19 -21.62 40.89 -26.45
C GLY A 19 -22.06 42.10 -25.61
N ALA A 20 -21.65 42.23 -24.35
CA ALA A 20 -21.63 43.51 -23.61
C ALA A 20 -20.90 43.35 -22.26
N HIS A 21 -19.86 44.17 -22.08
CA HIS A 21 -19.17 44.43 -20.82
C HIS A 21 -20.01 45.35 -19.93
N VAL A 22 -20.07 45.09 -18.61
CA VAL A 22 -20.31 46.13 -17.59
C VAL A 22 -19.47 45.83 -16.34
N LEU A 23 -19.00 46.92 -15.74
CA LEU A 23 -18.00 47.12 -14.71
C LEU A 23 -18.22 46.45 -13.34
N ALA A 24 -17.09 46.40 -12.63
CA ALA A 24 -16.86 46.17 -11.22
C ALA A 24 -17.81 46.89 -10.24
N ALA A 25 -18.05 46.23 -9.10
CA ALA A 25 -18.22 46.89 -7.81
C ALA A 25 -17.80 45.93 -6.68
N ALA A 26 -16.76 46.33 -5.94
CA ALA A 26 -16.34 45.73 -4.70
C ALA A 26 -17.28 46.15 -3.57
N LEU A 27 -17.68 45.21 -2.70
CA LEU A 27 -18.15 45.54 -1.35
C LEU A 27 -17.61 44.49 -0.37
N LEU A 28 -16.68 44.97 0.47
CA LEU A 28 -16.27 44.38 1.73
C LEU A 28 -17.45 44.36 2.69
N PHE A 29 -17.72 43.21 3.30
CA PHE A 29 -18.32 43.17 4.64
C PHE A 29 -17.47 42.26 5.52
N ALA A 30 -16.64 42.91 6.33
CA ALA A 30 -16.08 42.34 7.53
C ALA A 30 -17.09 42.55 8.67
N SER A 31 -17.47 41.48 9.35
CA SER A 31 -18.12 41.57 10.65
C SER A 31 -17.55 40.50 11.57
N ILE A 32 -16.79 41.00 12.54
CA ILE A 32 -16.24 40.34 13.72
C ILE A 32 -17.40 40.01 14.66
N GLY A 33 -17.39 38.80 15.24
CA GLY A 33 -18.29 38.39 16.30
C GLY A 33 -17.73 37.19 17.04
N ALA A 34 -16.93 37.44 18.06
CA ALA A 34 -16.43 36.46 19.01
C ALA A 34 -17.42 36.24 20.17
N ALA A 35 -17.30 35.07 20.82
CA ALA A 35 -17.91 34.63 22.07
C ALA A 35 -19.40 34.26 21.96
N CYS A 36 -19.87 33.09 22.41
CA CYS A 36 -19.76 32.56 23.77
C CYS A 36 -19.79 31.02 23.79
N LYS A 37 -19.00 30.44 24.71
CA LYS A 37 -19.07 29.05 25.16
C LYS A 37 -20.35 28.84 25.96
N ASP A 38 -21.10 27.78 25.65
CA ASP A 38 -21.92 27.08 26.63
C ASP A 38 -21.52 25.59 26.65
N PRO A 39 -21.36 24.97 27.83
CA PRO A 39 -20.89 23.60 27.94
C PRO A 39 -22.03 22.63 27.58
N LYS A 40 -21.81 21.83 26.54
CA LYS A 40 -22.70 20.71 26.21
C LYS A 40 -22.53 19.62 27.28
N LYS A 41 -23.62 19.32 27.95
CA LYS A 41 -23.78 18.28 28.97
C LYS A 41 -23.72 16.90 28.29
N ASP A 42 -22.67 16.13 28.57
CA ASP A 42 -22.55 14.75 28.07
C ASP A 42 -23.63 13.85 28.71
N PRO A 43 -24.24 12.92 27.94
CA PRO A 43 -25.11 11.89 28.51
C PRO A 43 -24.30 10.85 29.29
N PRO A 44 -24.84 10.28 30.38
CA PRO A 44 -24.11 9.38 31.25
C PRO A 44 -23.80 8.05 30.54
N GLY A 45 -22.54 7.62 30.62
CA GLY A 45 -22.12 6.28 30.21
C GLY A 45 -22.73 5.20 31.12
N PRO A 46 -22.91 3.96 30.61
CA PRO A 46 -23.47 2.88 31.40
C PRO A 46 -22.48 2.42 32.49
N THR A 47 -22.95 2.42 33.74
CA THR A 47 -22.26 1.81 34.89
C THR A 47 -22.28 0.27 34.81
N PRO A 48 -21.23 -0.41 35.31
CA PRO A 48 -21.14 -1.86 35.30
C PRO A 48 -21.95 -2.46 36.45
N SER A 49 -23.01 -3.20 36.13
CA SER A 49 -23.72 -4.03 37.11
C SER A 49 -23.11 -5.43 37.15
N ALA A 50 -22.38 -5.70 38.23
CA ALA A 50 -21.97 -7.03 38.63
C ALA A 50 -22.86 -7.50 39.79
N THR A 51 -23.55 -8.63 39.61
CA THR A 51 -23.87 -9.58 40.70
C THR A 51 -24.10 -10.97 40.10
N PRO A 52 -23.78 -12.05 40.84
CA PRO A 52 -23.46 -13.35 40.27
C PRO A 52 -24.71 -14.24 40.15
N SER A 53 -24.90 -14.85 38.98
CA SER A 53 -25.83 -15.97 38.83
C SER A 53 -25.05 -17.28 38.91
N THR A 54 -25.12 -17.91 40.09
CA THR A 54 -24.81 -19.33 40.26
C THR A 54 -25.93 -20.16 39.61
N LEU A 55 -25.63 -20.79 38.48
CA LEU A 55 -26.36 -21.96 38.02
C LEU A 55 -25.34 -23.04 37.68
N ALA A 56 -25.39 -24.10 38.47
CA ALA A 56 -24.68 -25.34 38.23
C ALA A 56 -25.10 -25.90 36.86
N SER A 57 -24.12 -26.04 35.95
CA SER A 57 -24.35 -26.72 34.68
C SER A 57 -24.04 -28.20 34.87
N ALA A 58 -25.10 -29.02 34.77
CA ALA A 58 -24.98 -30.45 34.57
C ALA A 58 -24.16 -30.73 33.29
N ALA A 59 -23.29 -31.73 33.39
CA ALA A 59 -22.51 -32.23 32.28
C ALA A 59 -23.44 -32.78 31.18
N SER A 60 -23.37 -32.19 29.99
CA SER A 60 -23.89 -32.77 28.77
C SER A 60 -22.71 -33.05 27.85
N THR A 61 -22.32 -34.33 27.80
CA THR A 61 -21.35 -34.88 26.86
C THR A 61 -22.00 -34.97 25.48
N ALA A 62 -21.84 -33.94 24.67
CA ALA A 62 -21.97 -34.02 23.22
C ALA A 62 -20.72 -33.35 22.63
N ALA A 63 -19.70 -34.18 22.38
CA ALA A 63 -18.49 -33.77 21.70
C ALA A 63 -18.86 -33.34 20.27
N ALA A 64 -18.79 -32.04 20.00
CA ALA A 64 -18.67 -31.54 18.64
C ALA A 64 -17.39 -32.14 18.04
N PRO A 65 -17.40 -32.57 16.76
CA PRO A 65 -16.17 -33.03 16.13
C PRO A 65 -15.20 -31.84 16.11
N SER A 66 -14.15 -31.91 16.92
CA SER A 66 -12.99 -31.04 16.80
C SER A 66 -12.53 -31.14 15.36
N ALA A 67 -12.68 -30.04 14.61
CA ALA A 67 -11.93 -29.85 13.39
C ALA A 67 -10.48 -30.11 13.75
N SER A 68 -9.92 -31.19 13.19
CA SER A 68 -8.54 -31.59 13.40
C SER A 68 -7.66 -30.37 13.17
N GLN A 69 -7.16 -29.78 14.26
CA GLN A 69 -6.03 -28.87 14.17
C GLN A 69 -4.85 -29.73 13.81
N GLU A 70 -4.60 -29.84 12.51
CA GLU A 70 -3.39 -30.39 11.97
C GLU A 70 -2.20 -29.68 12.66
N PRO A 71 -1.25 -30.42 13.24
CA PRO A 71 -0.13 -29.81 13.95
C PRO A 71 0.58 -28.84 13.00
N ALA A 72 0.83 -27.61 13.47
CA ALA A 72 1.51 -26.59 12.68
C ALA A 72 2.82 -27.18 12.13
N PRO A 73 3.04 -27.22 10.80
CA PRO A 73 4.26 -27.79 10.26
C PRO A 73 5.45 -27.00 10.77
N THR A 74 6.34 -27.67 11.49
CA THR A 74 7.56 -27.13 12.09
C THR A 74 8.71 -27.01 11.08
N GLY A 75 8.44 -27.24 9.80
CA GLY A 75 9.41 -27.20 8.71
C GLY A 75 9.68 -25.78 8.18
N LYS A 76 10.74 -25.63 7.38
CA LYS A 76 11.19 -24.37 6.75
C LYS A 76 10.22 -23.80 5.68
N GLY A 77 9.02 -24.37 5.53
CA GLY A 77 8.08 -24.17 4.43
C GLY A 77 8.45 -24.94 3.16
N ASP A 78 7.45 -25.26 2.34
CA ASP A 78 7.62 -25.90 1.04
C ASP A 78 7.59 -24.84 -0.09
N PRO A 79 8.71 -24.56 -0.78
CA PRO A 79 8.75 -23.56 -1.85
C PRO A 79 8.00 -23.98 -3.12
N ALA A 80 7.86 -25.29 -3.39
CA ALA A 80 7.10 -25.76 -4.55
C ALA A 80 5.60 -25.54 -4.33
N HIS A 81 5.11 -25.88 -3.13
CA HIS A 81 3.75 -25.56 -2.72
C HIS A 81 3.54 -24.04 -2.64
N GLY A 82 4.51 -23.28 -2.13
CA GLY A 82 4.50 -21.82 -2.11
C GLY A 82 4.24 -21.20 -3.47
N LYS A 83 4.84 -21.72 -4.55
CA LYS A 83 4.56 -21.27 -5.92
C LYS A 83 3.11 -21.52 -6.33
N VAL A 84 2.54 -22.67 -5.99
CA VAL A 84 1.12 -22.99 -6.25
C VAL A 84 0.21 -22.02 -5.48
N LEU A 85 0.55 -21.72 -4.23
CA LEU A 85 -0.19 -20.78 -3.40
C LEU A 85 -0.13 -19.34 -3.93
N MET A 86 0.99 -18.91 -4.50
CA MET A 86 1.07 -17.61 -5.19
C MET A 86 0.03 -17.48 -6.30
N ALA A 87 -0.27 -18.57 -7.01
CA ALA A 87 -1.30 -18.61 -8.04
C ALA A 87 -2.72 -18.67 -7.43
N LYS A 88 -2.91 -19.48 -6.38
CA LYS A 88 -4.19 -19.58 -5.62
C LYS A 88 -4.64 -18.22 -5.07
N TYR A 89 -3.71 -17.45 -4.51
CA TYR A 89 -3.96 -16.10 -3.97
C TYR A 89 -3.83 -15.00 -5.03
N GLU A 90 -3.63 -15.37 -6.30
CA GLU A 90 -3.56 -14.48 -7.45
C GLU A 90 -2.57 -13.32 -7.27
N CYS A 91 -1.41 -13.57 -6.66
CA CYS A 91 -0.43 -12.53 -6.35
C CYS A 91 0.07 -11.78 -7.61
N ASN A 92 0.04 -12.44 -8.77
CA ASN A 92 0.41 -11.90 -10.09
C ASN A 92 -0.60 -10.91 -10.69
N ARG A 93 -1.79 -10.72 -10.09
CA ARG A 93 -2.74 -9.66 -10.51
C ARG A 93 -2.30 -8.26 -10.07
N CYS A 94 -1.46 -8.21 -9.04
CA CYS A 94 -0.92 -6.98 -8.50
C CYS A 94 0.61 -6.93 -8.66
N HIS A 95 1.32 -8.01 -8.34
CA HIS A 95 2.78 -7.99 -8.28
C HIS A 95 3.43 -8.55 -9.54
N ASP A 96 4.42 -7.83 -10.06
CA ASP A 96 5.41 -8.37 -10.98
C ASP A 96 6.48 -9.18 -10.23
N GLY A 97 7.22 -10.03 -10.95
CA GLY A 97 8.34 -10.79 -10.39
C GLY A 97 7.92 -11.94 -9.46
N THR A 98 6.68 -12.42 -9.59
CA THR A 98 6.13 -13.54 -8.80
C THR A 98 6.61 -14.91 -9.28
N GLY A 99 7.24 -15.00 -10.46
CA GLY A 99 7.58 -16.28 -11.10
C GLY A 99 6.38 -17.04 -11.68
N LEU A 100 5.21 -16.40 -11.70
CA LEU A 100 4.01 -16.85 -12.40
C LEU A 100 3.91 -16.14 -13.76
N GLU A 101 3.11 -16.69 -14.67
CA GLU A 101 2.70 -15.96 -15.86
C GLU A 101 1.93 -14.69 -15.48
N ALA A 102 2.05 -13.65 -16.29
CA ALA A 102 1.29 -12.41 -16.07
C ALA A 102 -0.22 -12.70 -16.13
N ALA A 103 -0.99 -12.09 -15.23
CA ALA A 103 -2.45 -12.19 -15.29
C ALA A 103 -2.97 -11.66 -16.63
N THR A 104 -4.10 -12.17 -17.10
CA THR A 104 -4.75 -11.65 -18.31
C THR A 104 -5.16 -10.17 -18.10
N PRO A 105 -5.22 -9.33 -19.15
CA PRO A 105 -5.48 -7.90 -18.99
C PRO A 105 -6.75 -7.55 -18.22
N ASP A 106 -7.81 -8.36 -18.32
CA ASP A 106 -9.07 -8.23 -17.60
C ASP A 106 -8.97 -8.55 -16.10
N LYS A 107 -7.89 -9.21 -15.68
CA LYS A 107 -7.61 -9.58 -14.29
C LYS A 107 -6.49 -8.76 -13.66
N GLN A 108 -5.78 -7.93 -14.42
CA GLN A 108 -4.73 -7.06 -13.89
C GLN A 108 -5.34 -5.89 -13.12
N CYS A 109 -4.98 -5.76 -11.85
CA CYS A 109 -5.41 -4.63 -11.03
C CYS A 109 -4.48 -3.44 -11.26
N VAL A 110 -3.17 -3.65 -11.10
CA VAL A 110 -2.19 -2.55 -11.09
C VAL A 110 -1.84 -2.11 -12.50
N HIS A 111 -1.55 -3.03 -13.42
CA HIS A 111 -1.16 -2.66 -14.78
C HIS A 111 -2.28 -1.95 -15.56
N CYS A 112 -3.54 -2.33 -15.33
CA CYS A 112 -4.69 -1.59 -15.87
C CYS A 112 -4.72 -0.14 -15.34
N HIS A 113 -4.46 0.05 -14.03
CA HIS A 113 -4.37 1.40 -13.46
C HIS A 113 -3.19 2.18 -14.03
N THR A 114 -2.00 1.56 -14.19
CA THR A 114 -0.86 2.22 -14.82
C THR A 114 -1.15 2.60 -16.26
N ASP A 115 -1.86 1.76 -17.03
CA ASP A 115 -2.23 2.07 -18.41
C ASP A 115 -3.21 3.25 -18.50
N ILE A 116 -4.14 3.36 -17.56
CA ILE A 116 -5.04 4.52 -17.48
C ILE A 116 -4.24 5.78 -17.16
N VAL A 117 -3.35 5.73 -16.15
CA VAL A 117 -2.54 6.88 -15.71
C VAL A 117 -1.59 7.33 -16.82
N ASP A 118 -0.92 6.39 -17.48
CA ASP A 118 0.02 6.63 -18.58
C ASP A 118 -0.66 7.00 -19.90
N GLY A 119 -1.99 6.89 -19.99
CA GLY A 119 -2.75 7.18 -21.20
C GLY A 119 -2.64 6.11 -22.29
N LYS A 120 -2.22 4.90 -21.94
CA LYS A 120 -2.19 3.71 -22.83
C LYS A 120 -3.57 3.05 -22.95
N PHE A 121 -4.43 3.25 -21.95
CA PHE A 121 -5.79 2.70 -21.94
C PHE A 121 -6.71 3.40 -22.94
N LYS A 122 -7.38 2.63 -23.79
CA LYS A 122 -8.28 3.14 -24.83
C LYS A 122 -9.70 3.34 -24.28
N ALA A 123 -10.10 4.58 -24.05
CA ALA A 123 -11.46 4.96 -23.65
C ALA A 123 -11.79 6.39 -24.09
N GLN A 124 -13.05 6.81 -23.89
CA GLN A 124 -13.47 8.19 -24.13
C GLN A 124 -12.69 9.16 -23.23
N ALA A 125 -12.31 10.32 -23.76
CA ALA A 125 -11.52 11.33 -23.05
C ALA A 125 -12.18 11.78 -21.73
N ALA A 126 -13.51 11.95 -21.73
CA ALA A 126 -14.27 12.30 -20.52
C ALA A 126 -14.16 11.22 -19.43
N SER A 127 -14.20 9.93 -19.82
CA SER A 127 -14.02 8.83 -18.88
C SER A 127 -12.62 8.79 -18.31
N LEU A 128 -11.59 8.96 -19.15
CA LEU A 128 -10.20 9.00 -18.70
C LEU A 128 -9.93 10.17 -17.75
N ALA A 129 -10.47 11.36 -18.04
CA ALA A 129 -10.36 12.52 -17.16
C ALA A 129 -10.97 12.27 -15.78
N ARG A 130 -12.09 11.54 -15.72
CA ARG A 130 -12.73 11.14 -14.45
C ARG A 130 -11.96 10.05 -13.72
N TRP A 131 -11.48 9.02 -14.42
CA TRP A 131 -10.89 7.83 -13.79
C TRP A 131 -9.45 8.04 -13.33
N LYS A 132 -8.62 8.77 -14.10
CA LYS A 132 -7.20 9.00 -13.80
C LYS A 132 -6.93 9.39 -12.33
N PRO A 133 -7.58 10.43 -11.76
CA PRO A 133 -7.31 10.79 -10.36
C PRO A 133 -7.77 9.74 -9.35
N LEU A 134 -8.76 8.90 -9.69
CA LEU A 134 -9.30 7.86 -8.80
C LEU A 134 -8.40 6.63 -8.75
N VAL A 135 -7.79 6.25 -9.89
CA VAL A 135 -6.95 5.05 -9.99
C VAL A 135 -5.47 5.31 -9.75
N ALA A 136 -5.03 6.58 -9.86
CA ALA A 136 -3.61 6.95 -9.69
C ALA A 136 -2.98 6.45 -8.38
N PRO A 137 -3.65 6.51 -7.20
CA PRO A 137 -3.07 5.96 -5.98
C PRO A 137 -2.81 4.44 -6.04
N LEU A 138 -3.59 3.71 -6.84
CA LEU A 138 -3.57 2.25 -6.96
C LEU A 138 -2.65 1.75 -8.08
N ALA A 139 -1.87 2.64 -8.71
CA ALA A 139 -0.93 2.30 -9.77
C ALA A 139 0.44 1.82 -9.22
N ASP A 140 0.60 1.79 -7.89
CA ASP A 140 1.89 1.59 -7.25
C ASP A 140 1.93 0.33 -6.38
N VAL A 141 2.80 -0.60 -6.76
CA VAL A 141 2.99 -1.89 -6.09
C VAL A 141 4.48 -2.30 -6.19
N PRO A 142 5.08 -2.94 -5.18
CA PRO A 142 6.44 -3.43 -5.31
C PRO A 142 6.48 -4.67 -6.21
N THR A 143 7.50 -4.76 -7.07
CA THR A 143 7.92 -6.06 -7.64
C THR A 143 8.47 -6.97 -6.54
N LEU A 144 8.26 -8.28 -6.69
CA LEU A 144 8.77 -9.30 -5.78
C LEU A 144 10.13 -9.89 -6.18
N THR A 145 10.71 -9.47 -7.32
CA THR A 145 11.97 -10.01 -7.85
C THR A 145 13.14 -9.94 -6.85
N ALA A 146 13.18 -8.89 -6.03
CA ALA A 146 14.28 -8.64 -5.09
C ALA A 146 13.93 -9.03 -3.64
N THR A 147 12.82 -9.72 -3.41
CA THR A 147 12.38 -10.14 -2.06
C THR A 147 13.48 -10.94 -1.34
N ALA A 148 14.02 -11.97 -1.99
CA ALA A 148 15.11 -12.80 -1.48
C ALA A 148 16.44 -12.05 -1.26
N LYS A 149 16.61 -10.82 -1.78
CA LYS A 149 17.80 -10.00 -1.55
C LYS A 149 17.58 -8.96 -0.45
N ARG A 150 16.34 -8.70 -0.05
CA ARG A 150 15.99 -7.60 0.86
C ARG A 150 15.43 -8.08 2.19
N PHE A 151 14.59 -9.11 2.19
CA PHE A 151 13.75 -9.43 3.36
C PHE A 151 14.05 -10.79 3.97
N SER A 152 13.98 -10.92 5.30
CA SER A 152 14.02 -12.25 5.94
C SER A 152 12.77 -13.05 5.57
N ARG A 153 12.85 -14.39 5.61
CA ARG A 153 11.67 -15.23 5.36
C ARG A 153 10.61 -15.01 6.44
N THR A 154 11.04 -14.94 7.70
CA THR A 154 10.15 -14.68 8.85
C THR A 154 9.37 -13.37 8.70
N TYR A 155 10.01 -12.32 8.19
CA TYR A 155 9.30 -11.07 7.91
C TYR A 155 8.25 -11.25 6.82
N VAL A 156 8.58 -11.91 5.71
CA VAL A 156 7.63 -12.14 4.62
C VAL A 156 6.43 -12.93 5.11
N GLU A 157 6.64 -13.99 5.90
CA GLU A 157 5.55 -14.76 6.51
C GLU A 157 4.66 -13.87 7.39
N THR A 158 5.26 -13.08 8.29
CA THR A 158 4.52 -12.20 9.20
C THR A 158 3.74 -11.13 8.43
N PHE A 159 4.34 -10.55 7.40
CA PHE A 159 3.71 -9.53 6.56
C PHE A 159 2.53 -10.09 5.76
N LEU A 160 2.59 -11.34 5.30
CA LEU A 160 1.47 -11.98 4.60
C LEU A 160 0.26 -12.22 5.51
N LEU A 161 0.51 -12.51 6.79
CA LEU A 161 -0.55 -12.70 7.78
C LEU A 161 -1.14 -11.35 8.23
N GLU A 162 -0.28 -10.38 8.48
CA GLU A 162 -0.65 -9.06 8.99
C GLU A 162 0.07 -7.95 8.22
N PRO A 163 -0.40 -7.62 7.00
CA PRO A 163 0.13 -6.50 6.26
C PRO A 163 -0.06 -5.20 7.05
N ASN A 164 1.01 -4.43 7.17
CA ASN A 164 1.01 -3.13 7.83
C ASN A 164 1.56 -2.04 6.90
N ASP A 165 1.29 -0.78 7.24
CA ASP A 165 1.77 0.35 6.45
C ASP A 165 3.28 0.56 6.64
N LEU A 166 4.02 0.37 5.55
CA LEU A 166 5.46 0.62 5.48
C LEU A 166 5.79 1.98 4.86
N ARG A 167 4.83 2.61 4.17
CA ARG A 167 5.03 3.81 3.36
C ARG A 167 4.02 4.86 3.80
N PRO A 168 4.36 5.69 4.80
CA PRO A 168 3.43 6.63 5.42
C PRO A 168 2.76 7.64 4.46
N LYS A 169 3.31 7.82 3.26
CA LYS A 169 2.78 8.73 2.23
C LYS A 169 1.94 8.02 1.16
N LEU A 170 1.93 6.69 1.13
CA LEU A 170 1.19 5.89 0.16
C LEU A 170 -0.07 5.32 0.83
N VAL A 171 -1.25 5.81 0.44
CA VAL A 171 -2.53 5.41 1.05
C VAL A 171 -2.83 3.91 0.84
N PRO A 172 -2.62 3.32 -0.34
CA PRO A 172 -2.92 1.90 -0.52
C PRO A 172 -1.88 0.98 0.12
N SER A 173 -2.37 -0.02 0.85
CA SER A 173 -1.58 -1.10 1.43
C SER A 173 -1.96 -2.45 0.80
N MET A 174 -1.13 -3.46 1.03
CA MET A 174 -1.49 -4.84 0.66
C MET A 174 -2.77 -5.27 1.41
N PRO A 175 -3.79 -5.83 0.73
CA PRO A 175 -5.02 -6.26 1.37
C PRO A 175 -4.80 -7.53 2.21
N ARG A 176 -5.68 -7.75 3.19
CA ARG A 176 -5.73 -9.01 3.94
C ARG A 176 -6.47 -10.06 3.10
N LEU A 177 -5.75 -11.09 2.65
CA LEU A 177 -6.25 -12.13 1.73
C LEU A 177 -6.72 -13.42 2.43
N GLY A 178 -6.76 -13.45 3.76
CA GLY A 178 -7.11 -14.68 4.50
C GLY A 178 -6.08 -15.80 4.30
N ILE A 179 -4.80 -15.45 4.17
CA ILE A 179 -3.70 -16.40 4.05
C ILE A 179 -3.53 -17.12 5.39
N THR A 180 -3.52 -18.46 5.38
CA THR A 180 -3.28 -19.25 6.59
C THR A 180 -1.81 -19.17 7.00
N ARG A 181 -1.48 -19.47 8.26
CA ARG A 181 -0.06 -19.53 8.69
C ARG A 181 0.75 -20.55 7.88
N ALA A 182 0.16 -21.70 7.58
CA ALA A 182 0.83 -22.72 6.77
C ALA A 182 1.10 -22.22 5.35
N ASP A 183 0.11 -21.59 4.72
CA ASP A 183 0.24 -21.04 3.37
C ASP A 183 1.26 -19.89 3.34
N ALA A 184 1.23 -18.99 4.33
CA ALA A 184 2.17 -17.87 4.45
C ALA A 184 3.62 -18.36 4.57
N ARG A 185 3.86 -19.40 5.36
CA ARG A 185 5.19 -20.00 5.52
C ARG A 185 5.73 -20.59 4.22
N ASP A 186 4.88 -21.29 3.47
CA ASP A 186 5.27 -21.90 2.19
C ASP A 186 5.49 -20.84 1.11
N ILE A 187 4.63 -19.81 1.03
CA ILE A 187 4.85 -18.64 0.16
C ILE A 187 6.16 -17.92 0.52
N ALA A 188 6.42 -17.71 1.81
CA ALA A 188 7.65 -17.07 2.26
C ALA A 188 8.89 -17.92 1.88
N ALA A 189 8.82 -19.24 2.01
CA ALA A 189 9.88 -20.15 1.57
C ALA A 189 10.13 -20.07 0.05
N TYR A 190 9.07 -19.89 -0.75
CA TYR A 190 9.21 -19.66 -2.19
C TYR A 190 9.85 -18.31 -2.52
N LEU A 191 9.43 -17.23 -1.87
CA LEU A 191 9.92 -15.87 -2.13
C LEU A 191 11.32 -15.60 -1.56
N VAL A 192 11.71 -16.33 -0.52
CA VAL A 192 13.02 -16.25 0.14
C VAL A 192 13.57 -17.67 0.33
N PRO A 193 14.08 -18.32 -0.74
CA PRO A 193 14.55 -19.71 -0.70
C PRO A 193 15.69 -19.96 0.29
N GLU A 194 16.50 -18.93 0.52
CA GLU A 194 17.64 -18.96 1.45
C GLU A 194 17.44 -17.92 2.55
N GLU A 195 17.38 -18.39 3.80
CA GLU A 195 17.37 -17.50 4.96
C GLU A 195 18.79 -17.03 5.27
N VAL A 196 18.93 -15.74 5.53
CA VAL A 196 20.20 -15.16 5.98
C VAL A 196 20.12 -14.99 7.49
N SER A 197 21.06 -15.61 8.21
CA SER A 197 21.17 -15.40 9.65
C SER A 197 21.32 -13.92 9.94
N ASP A 198 20.52 -13.43 10.89
CA ASP A 198 20.72 -12.07 11.36
C ASP A 198 22.05 -11.99 12.12
N ALA A 199 22.70 -10.84 12.02
CA ALA A 199 23.96 -10.56 12.68
C ALA A 199 23.74 -9.48 13.73
N LYS A 200 24.37 -9.64 14.91
CA LYS A 200 24.33 -8.58 15.92
C LYS A 200 24.98 -7.32 15.33
N PRO A 201 24.29 -6.16 15.30
CA PRO A 201 24.91 -4.92 14.84
C PRO A 201 26.12 -4.57 15.72
N THR A 202 27.24 -4.27 15.09
CA THR A 202 28.49 -3.84 15.76
C THR A 202 28.80 -2.35 15.56
N GLY A 203 28.00 -1.65 14.75
CA GLY A 203 28.19 -0.23 14.47
C GLY A 203 27.76 0.69 15.62
N ASP A 204 28.30 1.92 15.61
CA ASP A 204 27.89 3.00 16.52
C ASP A 204 26.58 3.63 16.04
N ALA A 205 25.54 3.55 16.87
CA ALA A 205 24.20 4.06 16.56
C ALA A 205 24.16 5.60 16.42
N SER A 206 24.92 6.33 17.24
CA SER A 206 25.00 7.79 17.19
C SER A 206 25.71 8.25 15.91
N ARG A 207 26.80 7.59 15.55
CA ARG A 207 27.46 7.83 14.25
C ARG A 207 26.57 7.45 13.09
N GLY A 208 25.84 6.33 13.18
CA GLY A 208 24.86 5.91 12.17
C GLY A 208 23.77 6.95 11.97
N ARG A 209 23.26 7.53 13.06
CA ARG A 209 22.29 8.64 13.02
C ARG A 209 22.86 9.85 12.30
N ALA A 210 24.06 10.30 12.66
CA ALA A 210 24.70 11.43 11.98
C ALA A 210 24.91 11.17 10.47
N LEU A 211 25.19 9.92 10.08
CA LEU A 211 25.27 9.54 8.66
C LEU A 211 23.91 9.64 7.97
N LEU A 212 22.81 9.22 8.59
CA LEU A 212 21.47 9.36 7.98
C LEU A 212 21.11 10.83 7.72
N ASP A 213 21.45 11.72 8.65
CA ASP A 213 21.20 13.16 8.51
C ASP A 213 22.09 13.79 7.43
N THR A 214 23.38 13.45 7.40
CA THR A 214 24.36 14.03 6.45
C THR A 214 24.31 13.44 5.04
N LYS A 215 23.79 12.22 4.88
CA LYS A 215 23.58 11.59 3.57
C LYS A 215 22.23 11.90 2.94
N GLY A 216 21.43 12.75 3.60
CA GLY A 216 20.14 13.20 3.08
C GLY A 216 19.06 12.14 3.14
N CYS A 217 19.16 11.12 4.01
CA CYS A 217 18.13 10.08 4.10
C CYS A 217 16.75 10.68 4.45
N GLY A 218 16.75 11.76 5.25
CA GLY A 218 15.54 12.52 5.59
C GLY A 218 14.92 13.32 4.45
N SER A 219 15.58 13.46 3.27
CA SER A 219 14.96 14.10 2.11
C SER A 219 13.82 13.26 1.52
N CYS A 220 13.85 11.95 1.76
CA CYS A 220 12.87 10.99 1.24
C CYS A 220 12.14 10.25 2.36
N HIS A 221 12.89 9.69 3.31
CA HIS A 221 12.37 8.75 4.29
C HIS A 221 11.81 9.42 5.55
N ALA A 222 10.74 8.84 6.09
CA ALA A 222 10.34 9.05 7.47
C ALA A 222 11.16 8.16 8.41
N PHE A 223 11.23 8.55 9.68
CA PHE A 223 11.78 7.71 10.75
C PHE A 223 10.93 7.86 12.01
N THR A 224 9.76 7.22 12.01
CA THR A 224 8.80 7.39 13.11
C THR A 224 9.26 6.68 14.38
N GLY A 225 8.67 7.07 15.52
CA GLY A 225 9.05 6.56 16.84
C GLY A 225 10.35 7.15 17.40
N VAL A 226 11.06 7.96 16.63
CA VAL A 226 12.26 8.70 17.04
C VAL A 226 12.21 10.14 16.50
N ALA A 227 13.18 10.97 16.90
CA ALA A 227 13.33 12.31 16.31
C ALA A 227 13.52 12.21 14.79
N ALA A 228 12.78 13.03 14.04
CA ALA A 228 12.82 13.05 12.58
C ALA A 228 14.24 13.29 12.04
N LEU A 229 14.54 12.71 10.87
CA LEU A 229 15.78 12.94 10.16
C LEU A 229 15.78 14.33 9.53
N GLN A 230 16.95 14.96 9.52
CA GLN A 230 17.13 16.22 8.80
C GLN A 230 17.22 15.93 7.30
N GLY A 231 16.47 16.70 6.51
CA GLY A 231 16.64 16.73 5.07
C GLY A 231 17.94 17.47 4.73
N SER A 232 18.80 16.87 3.92
CA SER A 232 20.00 17.50 3.40
C SER A 232 20.16 17.16 1.91
N ALA A 233 21.11 17.84 1.25
CA ALA A 233 21.38 17.58 -0.16
C ALA A 233 21.86 16.12 -0.35
N ILE A 234 21.22 15.41 -1.27
CA ILE A 234 21.66 14.09 -1.69
C ILE A 234 22.73 14.20 -2.78
N PRO A 235 23.70 13.28 -2.88
CA PRO A 235 24.82 13.36 -3.83
C PRO A 235 24.43 12.95 -5.25
N VAL A 236 23.18 13.18 -5.65
CA VAL A 236 22.62 12.85 -6.97
C VAL A 236 21.63 13.91 -7.41
N THR A 237 21.68 14.30 -8.68
CA THR A 237 20.68 15.21 -9.27
C THR A 237 19.43 14.41 -9.62
N VAL A 238 18.29 14.78 -9.04
CA VAL A 238 16.99 14.15 -9.28
C VAL A 238 15.98 15.23 -9.61
N ASP A 239 15.23 15.06 -10.70
CA ASP A 239 14.17 16.01 -11.05
C ASP A 239 13.02 15.99 -10.03
N GLN A 240 12.23 17.06 -9.99
CA GLN A 240 11.16 17.21 -9.00
C GLN A 240 10.11 16.09 -9.05
N LYS A 241 9.77 15.59 -10.24
CA LYS A 241 8.76 14.53 -10.40
C LYS A 241 9.29 13.22 -9.85
N THR A 242 10.53 12.87 -10.19
CA THR A 242 11.20 11.68 -9.64
C THR A 242 11.37 11.78 -8.13
N MET A 243 11.71 12.97 -7.61
CA MET A 243 11.85 13.20 -6.17
C MET A 243 10.52 13.02 -5.42
N ALA A 244 9.43 13.61 -5.93
CA ALA A 244 8.10 13.45 -5.34
C ALA A 244 7.67 11.97 -5.34
N ARG A 245 7.96 11.26 -6.42
CA ARG A 245 7.70 9.81 -6.52
C ARG A 245 8.54 9.01 -5.51
N ALA A 246 9.81 9.34 -5.36
CA ALA A 246 10.70 8.68 -4.39
C ALA A 246 10.22 8.91 -2.95
N GLN A 247 9.83 10.14 -2.61
CA GLN A 247 9.24 10.48 -1.30
C GLN A 247 7.95 9.70 -1.04
N LEU A 248 7.06 9.58 -2.04
CA LEU A 248 5.83 8.81 -1.93
C LEU A 248 6.09 7.32 -1.62
N LEU A 249 7.13 6.75 -2.24
CA LEU A 249 7.47 5.33 -2.08
C LEU A 249 8.41 5.00 -0.94
N ALA A 250 9.03 6.01 -0.34
CA ALA A 250 10.05 5.83 0.67
C ALA A 250 9.45 5.10 1.88
N PRO A 251 9.95 3.91 2.26
CA PRO A 251 9.50 3.25 3.46
C PRO A 251 9.94 4.02 4.71
N ASP A 252 9.17 3.88 5.78
CA ASP A 252 9.57 4.32 7.10
C ASP A 252 10.75 3.49 7.60
N LEU A 253 11.84 4.17 7.98
CA LEU A 253 13.06 3.52 8.43
C LEU A 253 12.91 2.82 9.78
N ARG A 254 11.86 3.12 10.55
CA ARG A 254 11.55 2.45 11.83
C ARG A 254 11.51 0.93 11.70
N TYR A 255 10.95 0.42 10.59
CA TYR A 255 10.75 -1.01 10.37
C TYR A 255 11.94 -1.72 9.72
N THR A 256 13.06 -1.02 9.49
CA THR A 256 14.16 -1.56 8.67
C THR A 256 14.75 -2.84 9.26
N ARG A 257 14.90 -2.91 10.58
CA ARG A 257 15.47 -4.09 11.26
C ARG A 257 14.49 -5.26 11.34
N ASP A 258 13.19 -4.97 11.44
CA ASP A 258 12.16 -6.00 11.49
C ASP A 258 12.02 -6.73 10.15
N ARG A 259 12.31 -6.03 9.04
CA ARG A 259 12.14 -6.56 7.69
C ARG A 259 13.39 -7.17 7.07
N SER A 260 14.57 -6.68 7.43
CA SER A 260 15.82 -6.98 6.74
C SER A 260 16.91 -7.39 7.73
N PRO A 261 17.51 -8.57 7.57
CA PRO A 261 18.71 -8.95 8.33
C PRO A 261 19.83 -7.93 8.14
N VAL A 262 20.63 -7.70 9.17
CA VAL A 262 21.73 -6.73 9.17
C VAL A 262 22.68 -6.90 7.99
N PRO A 263 23.13 -8.12 7.61
CA PRO A 263 24.00 -8.29 6.45
C PRO A 263 23.37 -7.76 5.14
N ARG A 264 22.04 -7.91 4.97
CA ARG A 264 21.34 -7.42 3.78
C ARG A 264 21.17 -5.91 3.79
N ILE A 265 20.97 -5.30 4.97
CA ILE A 265 20.94 -3.84 5.09
C ILE A 265 22.31 -3.25 4.73
N VAL A 266 23.39 -3.82 5.25
CA VAL A 266 24.76 -3.37 4.96
C VAL A 266 25.05 -3.49 3.47
N GLU A 267 24.70 -4.62 2.85
CA GLU A 267 24.90 -4.81 1.42
C GLU A 267 24.06 -3.85 0.57
N TRP A 268 22.83 -3.53 1.00
CA TRP A 268 21.96 -2.59 0.29
C TRP A 268 22.45 -1.13 0.34
N LEU A 269 23.23 -0.76 1.37
CA LEU A 269 23.76 0.59 1.56
C LEU A 269 25.11 0.83 0.86
N LYS A 270 25.75 -0.20 0.33
CA LYS A 270 26.96 -0.10 -0.48
C LYS A 270 26.62 0.28 -1.92
#